data_AF-A0A2D7Z802-F1
#
_entry.id   AF-A0A2D7Z802-F1
#
_cell.length_a   1.000
_cell.length_b   1.000
_cell.length_c   1.000
_cell.angle_alpha   90.00
_cell.angle_beta   90.00
_cell.angle_gamma   90.00
#
_symmetry.space_group_name_H-M   'P 1'
#
loop_
_entity.id
_entity.type
_entity.pdbx_description
1 polymer ?
#
loop_
_entity_poly.entity_id
_entity_poly.type
_entity_poly.pdbx_seq_one_letter_code
_entity_poly.pdbx_strand_id
1 'polypeptide(L)'
;MTNDRDERLRRLKLMGKSGGGSLSERFAEWPADLSHPALIASFYALLIAPAVLIPVGLTESWSLDSWLRRWAVEVLGTVLAFGIIGGVAAFSASVTDRDPITLPRRLTFMTPFIGAALRTFWAISSGR
;
A
#
# COMPACT_ATOMS: atom_id res chain seq x y z
N MET A 1 12.18 44.38 13.98
CA MET A 1 12.15 43.73 12.65
C MET A 1 12.48 42.23 12.68
N THR A 2 12.77 41.62 13.84
CA THR A 2 13.12 40.19 13.97
C THR A 2 11.91 39.27 14.13
N ASN A 3 10.88 39.74 14.83
CA ASN A 3 9.70 38.95 15.23
C ASN A 3 8.90 38.38 14.03
N ASP A 4 8.61 39.21 13.02
CA ASP A 4 7.82 38.78 11.85
C ASP A 4 8.51 37.67 11.03
N ARG A 5 9.84 37.72 10.92
CA ARG A 5 10.63 36.70 10.20
C ARG A 5 10.62 35.37 10.96
N ASP A 6 10.72 35.42 12.28
CA ASP A 6 10.70 34.21 13.12
C ASP A 6 9.31 33.57 13.15
N GLU A 7 8.26 34.38 13.06
CA GLU A 7 6.87 33.94 12.95
C GLU A 7 6.57 33.34 11.57
N ARG A 8 7.14 33.90 10.50
CA ARG A 8 7.11 33.31 9.14
C ARG A 8 7.86 31.99 9.09
N LEU A 9 9.04 31.88 9.72
CA LEU A 9 9.80 30.63 9.82
C LEU A 9 9.06 29.57 10.64
N ARG A 10 8.36 29.96 11.72
CA ARG A 10 7.47 29.06 12.46
C ARG A 10 6.30 28.59 11.61
N ARG A 11 5.63 29.47 10.86
CA ARG A 11 4.55 29.08 9.95
C ARG A 11 5.02 28.18 8.82
N LEU A 12 6.22 28.42 8.27
CA LEU A 12 6.82 27.54 7.25
C LEU A 12 7.17 26.16 7.83
N LYS A 13 7.69 26.09 9.06
CA LYS A 13 7.89 24.82 9.77
C LYS A 13 6.57 24.12 10.11
N LEU A 14 5.51 24.86 10.42
CA LEU A 14 4.18 24.30 10.68
C LEU A 14 3.43 23.90 9.40
N MET A 15 3.69 24.56 8.27
CA MET A 15 3.19 24.19 6.95
C MET A 15 3.96 23.00 6.35
N GLY A 16 5.27 22.92 6.58
CA GLY A 16 6.12 21.79 6.18
C GLY A 16 6.00 20.59 7.12
N LYS A 17 5.54 20.80 8.36
CA LYS A 17 5.09 19.75 9.25
C LYS A 17 3.63 19.45 8.94
N SER A 18 3.40 18.75 7.83
CA SER A 18 2.18 17.97 7.66
C SER A 18 2.03 17.10 8.90
N GLY A 19 1.10 17.46 9.79
CA GLY A 19 0.72 16.67 10.95
C GLY A 19 -0.01 15.38 10.55
N GLY A 20 0.52 14.64 9.59
CA GLY A 20 0.05 13.33 9.17
C GLY A 20 0.76 12.27 9.99
N GLY A 21 0.16 11.85 11.10
CA GLY A 21 0.57 10.65 11.83
C GLY A 21 0.27 9.35 11.05
N SER A 22 0.51 9.33 9.74
CA SER A 22 0.29 8.18 8.87
C SER A 22 1.56 7.33 8.83
N LEU A 23 1.40 6.01 8.90
CA LEU A 23 2.47 5.02 8.71
C LEU A 23 3.36 5.32 7.49
N SER A 24 2.79 5.89 6.43
CA SER A 24 3.50 6.26 5.21
C SER A 24 4.54 7.38 5.41
N GLU A 25 4.30 8.30 6.34
CA GLU A 25 5.22 9.41 6.65
C GLU A 25 6.44 8.89 7.44
N ARG A 26 6.25 7.84 8.25
CA ARG A 26 7.34 7.12 8.93
C ARG A 26 8.20 6.31 7.96
N PHE A 27 7.60 5.74 6.91
CA PHE A 27 8.36 5.09 5.83
C PHE A 27 9.12 6.09 4.97
N ALA A 28 8.67 7.36 4.88
CA ALA A 28 9.41 8.41 4.18
C ALA A 28 10.62 8.94 4.98
N GLU A 29 10.62 8.82 6.31
CA GLU A 29 11.74 9.17 7.19
C GLU A 29 12.84 8.09 7.25
N TRP A 30 12.59 6.88 6.73
CA TRP A 30 13.57 5.80 6.70
C TRP A 30 14.58 5.95 5.55
N PRO A 31 15.85 5.56 5.76
CA PRO A 31 16.87 5.59 4.72
C PRO A 31 16.40 4.79 3.49
N ALA A 32 16.71 5.29 2.30
CA ALA A 32 16.17 4.81 1.02
C ALA A 32 16.29 3.30 0.79
N ASP A 33 17.25 2.64 1.45
CA ASP A 33 17.44 1.18 1.42
C ASP A 33 16.32 0.39 2.11
N LEU A 34 15.75 0.89 3.22
CA LEU A 34 14.62 0.25 3.92
C LEU A 34 13.26 0.69 3.36
N SER A 35 13.21 1.86 2.72
CA SER A 35 12.02 2.44 2.10
C SER A 35 11.82 1.95 0.67
N HIS A 36 12.48 0.84 0.28
CA HIS A 36 12.41 0.31 -1.07
C HIS A 36 10.93 0.07 -1.44
N PRO A 37 10.43 0.59 -2.57
CA PRO A 37 9.01 0.49 -2.92
C PRO A 37 8.48 -0.95 -2.94
N ALA A 38 9.34 -1.94 -3.20
CA ALA A 38 9.04 -3.37 -3.07
C ALA A 38 8.68 -3.79 -1.64
N LEU A 39 9.42 -3.31 -0.63
CA LEU A 39 9.18 -3.64 0.78
C LEU A 39 7.89 -2.97 1.29
N ILE A 40 7.68 -1.71 0.95
CA ILE A 40 6.48 -0.96 1.32
C ILE A 40 5.24 -1.62 0.68
N ALA A 41 5.29 -1.94 -0.62
CA ALA A 41 4.20 -2.62 -1.31
C ALA A 41 3.90 -4.02 -0.72
N SER A 42 4.95 -4.79 -0.39
CA SER A 42 4.83 -6.11 0.24
C SER A 42 4.21 -6.02 1.65
N PHE A 43 4.59 -5.01 2.43
CA PHE A 43 4.04 -4.79 3.77
C PHE A 43 2.55 -4.42 3.71
N TYR A 44 2.16 -3.54 2.77
CA TYR A 44 0.74 -3.22 2.57
C TYR A 44 -0.08 -4.43 2.06
N ALA A 45 0.50 -5.29 1.22
CA ALA A 45 -0.14 -6.55 0.84
C ALA A 45 -0.34 -7.48 2.05
N LEU A 46 0.61 -7.51 2.99
CA LEU A 46 0.49 -8.26 4.24
C LEU A 46 -0.61 -7.69 5.15
N LEU A 47 -0.79 -6.37 5.21
CA LEU A 47 -1.89 -5.73 5.94
C LEU A 47 -3.28 -6.08 5.37
N ILE A 48 -3.37 -6.42 4.08
CA ILE A 48 -4.60 -6.86 3.41
C ILE A 48 -4.89 -8.35 3.69
N ALA A 49 -3.89 -9.14 4.07
CA ALA A 49 -4.03 -10.57 4.38
C ALA A 49 -5.19 -10.94 5.33
N PRO A 50 -5.44 -10.24 6.47
CA PRO A 50 -6.57 -10.54 7.33
C PRO A 50 -7.94 -10.30 6.66
N ALA A 51 -8.04 -9.38 5.69
CA ALA A 51 -9.27 -9.17 4.94
C ALA A 51 -9.59 -10.34 3.97
N VAL A 52 -8.56 -11.06 3.51
CA VAL A 52 -8.68 -12.23 2.64
C VAL A 52 -9.07 -13.50 3.41
N LEU A 53 -8.94 -13.49 4.75
CA LEU A 53 -9.20 -14.66 5.59
C LEU A 53 -10.68 -15.11 5.54
N ILE A 54 -11.61 -14.16 5.55
CA ILE A 54 -13.06 -14.41 5.52
C ILE A 54 -13.51 -15.04 4.20
N PRO A 55 -13.23 -14.48 3.01
CA PRO A 55 -13.70 -15.06 1.75
C PRO A 55 -13.13 -16.45 1.48
N VAL A 56 -11.88 -16.74 1.89
CA VAL A 56 -11.30 -18.08 1.75
C VAL A 56 -11.98 -19.09 2.69
N GLY A 57 -12.47 -18.64 3.85
CA GLY A 57 -13.23 -19.48 4.78
C GLY A 57 -14.59 -19.90 4.23
N LEU A 58 -15.23 -19.00 3.48
CA LEU A 58 -16.51 -19.26 2.81
C LEU A 58 -16.37 -20.29 1.67
N THR A 59 -15.25 -20.32 0.96
CA THR A 59 -15.05 -21.28 -0.16
C THR A 59 -14.59 -22.66 0.29
N GLU A 60 -13.92 -22.76 1.45
CA GLU A 60 -13.32 -24.01 1.96
C GLU A 60 -14.19 -24.68 3.04
N SER A 61 -15.47 -24.32 3.17
CA SER A 61 -16.40 -24.93 4.16
C SER A 61 -15.88 -24.94 5.60
N TRP A 62 -15.00 -23.99 5.95
CA TRP A 62 -14.34 -23.87 7.27
C TRP A 62 -13.47 -25.07 7.69
N SER A 63 -13.01 -25.92 6.78
CA SER A 63 -11.98 -26.91 7.13
C SER A 63 -10.65 -26.23 7.41
N LEU A 64 -10.23 -26.22 8.68
CA LEU A 64 -9.03 -25.52 9.18
C LEU A 64 -7.77 -25.75 8.33
N ASP A 65 -7.51 -27.00 7.92
CA ASP A 65 -6.31 -27.37 7.18
C ASP A 65 -6.31 -26.80 5.75
N SER A 66 -7.39 -27.02 4.99
CA SER A 66 -7.48 -26.48 3.62
C SER A 66 -7.62 -24.96 3.60
N TRP A 67 -8.37 -24.39 4.56
CA TRP A 67 -8.58 -22.96 4.71
C TRP A 67 -7.27 -22.21 4.96
N LEU A 68 -6.51 -22.62 5.99
CA LEU A 68 -5.23 -21.97 6.33
C LEU A 68 -4.21 -22.13 5.22
N ARG A 69 -4.14 -23.33 4.60
CA ARG A 69 -3.19 -23.61 3.53
C ARG A 69 -3.52 -22.79 2.28
N ARG A 70 -4.80 -22.67 1.91
CA ARG A 70 -5.26 -21.86 0.78
C ARG A 70 -4.99 -20.37 1.04
N TRP A 71 -5.32 -19.90 2.23
CA TRP A 71 -5.08 -18.52 2.64
C TRP A 71 -3.59 -18.17 2.61
N ALA A 72 -2.73 -19.02 3.16
CA ALA A 72 -1.29 -18.79 3.20
C ALA A 72 -0.67 -18.69 1.79
N VAL A 73 -1.08 -19.58 0.87
CA VAL A 73 -0.63 -19.55 -0.53
C VAL A 73 -1.09 -18.26 -1.22
N GLU A 74 -2.34 -17.83 -0.98
CA GLU A 74 -2.89 -16.64 -1.62
C GLU A 74 -2.26 -15.35 -1.11
N VAL A 75 -2.03 -15.26 0.21
CA VAL A 75 -1.33 -14.13 0.85
C VAL A 75 0.11 -14.05 0.35
N LEU A 76 0.84 -15.17 0.34
CA LEU A 76 2.22 -15.21 -0.12
C LEU A 76 2.33 -14.82 -1.59
N GLY A 77 1.42 -15.31 -2.44
CA GLY A 77 1.35 -14.92 -3.85
C GLY A 77 1.06 -13.43 -4.04
N THR A 78 0.17 -12.86 -3.22
CA THR A 78 -0.15 -11.43 -3.26
C THR A 78 1.02 -10.57 -2.81
N VAL A 79 1.71 -10.94 -1.72
CA VAL A 79 2.91 -10.26 -1.23
C VAL A 79 4.01 -10.28 -2.29
N LEU A 80 4.27 -11.44 -2.91
CA LEU A 80 5.26 -11.56 -3.97
C LEU A 80 4.93 -10.70 -5.19
N ALA A 81 3.67 -10.73 -5.64
CA ALA A 81 3.21 -9.93 -6.78
C ALA A 81 3.37 -8.43 -6.52
N PHE A 82 2.96 -7.95 -5.33
CA PHE A 82 3.12 -6.55 -4.95
C PHE A 82 4.59 -6.16 -4.76
N GLY A 83 5.44 -7.07 -4.28
CA GLY A 83 6.89 -6.89 -4.22
C GLY A 83 7.52 -6.69 -5.61
N ILE A 84 7.13 -7.51 -6.60
CA ILE A 84 7.58 -7.37 -8.00
C ILE A 84 7.09 -6.04 -8.59
N ILE A 85 5.82 -5.69 -8.41
CA ILE A 85 5.25 -4.43 -8.91
C ILE A 85 5.97 -3.23 -8.28
N GLY A 86 6.22 -3.27 -6.96
CA GLY A 86 6.98 -2.24 -6.26
C GLY A 86 8.43 -2.15 -6.76
N GLY A 87 9.07 -3.29 -7.04
CA GLY A 87 10.41 -3.34 -7.64
C GLY A 87 10.45 -2.72 -9.04
N VAL A 88 9.49 -3.06 -9.90
CA VAL A 88 9.37 -2.48 -11.25
C VAL A 88 9.09 -0.98 -11.21
N ALA A 89 8.27 -0.53 -10.26
CA ALA A 89 8.01 0.89 -10.04
C ALA A 89 9.27 1.65 -9.61
N ALA A 90 10.07 1.07 -8.69
CA ALA A 90 11.34 1.63 -8.26
C ALA A 90 12.35 1.71 -9.42
N PHE A 91 12.47 0.63 -10.21
CA PHE A 91 13.33 0.58 -11.39
C PHE A 91 12.92 1.62 -12.44
N SER A 92 11.62 1.76 -12.67
CA SER A 92 11.09 2.76 -13.60
C SER A 92 11.38 4.18 -13.11
N ALA A 93 11.26 4.42 -11.80
CA ALA A 93 11.59 5.71 -11.19
C ALA A 93 13.09 6.03 -11.32
N SER A 94 13.97 5.05 -11.10
CA SER A 94 15.42 5.25 -11.24
C SER A 94 15.87 5.52 -12.68
N VAL A 95 15.13 5.03 -13.68
CA VAL A 95 15.42 5.29 -15.10
C VAL A 95 14.86 6.63 -15.58
N THR A 96 13.74 7.08 -15.01
CA THR A 96 12.98 8.21 -15.56
C THR A 96 13.26 9.56 -14.87
N ASP A 97 13.97 9.59 -13.74
CA ASP A 97 14.25 10.82 -12.96
C ASP A 97 12.99 11.66 -12.70
N ARG A 98 11.84 10.98 -12.57
CA ARG A 98 10.52 11.62 -12.48
C ARG A 98 10.28 12.08 -11.05
N ASP A 99 10.05 13.38 -10.89
CA ASP A 99 9.52 13.94 -9.65
C ASP A 99 8.24 13.21 -9.23
N PRO A 100 8.04 12.96 -7.92
CA PRO A 100 6.88 12.24 -7.43
C PRO A 100 5.59 13.00 -7.78
N ILE A 101 4.87 12.49 -8.78
CA ILE A 101 3.55 13.00 -9.16
C ILE A 101 2.61 12.73 -7.98
N THR A 102 2.13 13.79 -7.35
CA THR A 102 1.13 13.69 -6.30
C THR A 102 -0.20 13.23 -6.94
N LEU A 103 -0.54 11.95 -6.74
CA LEU A 103 -1.81 11.42 -7.21
C LEU A 103 -2.97 12.16 -6.50
N PRO A 104 -4.03 12.57 -7.23
CA PRO A 104 -5.19 13.19 -6.61
C PRO A 104 -5.79 12.25 -5.58
N ARG A 105 -5.97 12.72 -4.33
CA ARG A 105 -6.42 11.90 -3.17
C ARG A 105 -7.68 11.07 -3.44
N ARG A 106 -8.57 11.53 -4.33
CA ARG A 106 -9.77 10.81 -4.75
C ARG A 106 -9.44 9.47 -5.43
N LEU A 107 -8.43 9.45 -6.31
CA LEU A 107 -8.01 8.24 -7.01
C LEU A 107 -7.35 7.24 -6.04
N THR A 108 -6.50 7.73 -5.13
CA THR A 108 -5.83 6.90 -4.12
C THR A 108 -6.81 6.23 -3.16
N PHE A 109 -7.93 6.90 -2.84
CA PHE A 109 -8.96 6.31 -1.99
C PHE A 109 -9.79 5.26 -2.74
N MET A 110 -10.00 5.43 -4.06
CA MET A 110 -10.84 4.56 -4.88
C MET A 110 -10.14 3.26 -5.31
N THR A 111 -8.82 3.28 -5.48
CA THR A 111 -8.03 2.12 -5.94
C THR A 111 -8.28 0.80 -5.20
N PRO A 112 -8.33 0.73 -3.86
CA PRO A 112 -8.63 -0.54 -3.17
C PRO A 112 -10.05 -1.06 -3.48
N PHE A 113 -11.03 -0.17 -3.65
CA PHE A 113 -12.41 -0.54 -3.96
C PHE A 113 -12.56 -1.08 -5.38
N ILE A 114 -11.83 -0.50 -6.34
CA ILE A 114 -11.78 -1.01 -7.72
C ILE A 114 -11.18 -2.43 -7.73
N GLY A 115 -10.09 -2.65 -7.00
CA GLY A 115 -9.47 -3.97 -6.87
C GLY A 115 -10.41 -5.00 -6.24
N ALA A 116 -11.11 -4.61 -5.17
CA ALA A 116 -12.11 -5.47 -4.53
C ALA A 116 -13.27 -5.80 -5.48
N ALA A 117 -13.80 -4.82 -6.21
CA ALA A 117 -14.88 -5.03 -7.17
C ALA A 117 -14.47 -6.01 -8.29
N LEU A 118 -13.26 -5.86 -8.83
CA LEU A 118 -12.72 -6.76 -9.86
C LEU A 118 -12.52 -8.18 -9.33
N ARG A 119 -12.00 -8.33 -8.10
CA ARG A 119 -11.86 -9.63 -7.42
C ARG A 119 -13.20 -10.33 -7.26
N THR A 120 -14.21 -9.60 -6.77
CA THR A 120 -15.57 -10.14 -6.60
C THR A 120 -16.19 -10.51 -7.94
N PHE A 121 -16.06 -9.66 -8.95
CA PHE A 121 -16.54 -9.94 -10.30
C PHE A 121 -15.87 -11.18 -10.89
N TRP A 122 -14.55 -11.31 -10.73
CA TRP A 122 -13.79 -12.47 -11.21
C TRP A 122 -14.24 -13.75 -10.51
N ALA A 123 -14.42 -13.72 -9.18
CA ALA A 123 -14.93 -14.87 -8.42
C ALA A 123 -16.31 -15.32 -8.93
N ILE A 124 -17.24 -14.38 -9.14
CA ILE A 124 -18.57 -14.67 -9.69
C ILE A 124 -18.47 -15.23 -11.13
N SER A 125 -17.61 -14.67 -11.98
CA SER A 125 -17.45 -15.09 -13.38
C SER A 125 -16.79 -16.46 -13.55
N SER A 126 -16.00 -16.89 -12.57
CA SER A 126 -15.23 -18.14 -12.63
C SER A 126 -16.02 -19.37 -12.13
N GLY A 127 -17.31 -19.21 -11.83
CA GLY A 127 -18.23 -20.32 -11.54
C GLY A 127 -17.82 -21.14 -10.31
N ARG A 128 -17.25 -20.48 -9.30
CA ARG A 128 -16.97 -21.04 -7.98
C ARG A 128 -17.82 -20.35 -6.92
#